data_AF-A0A5N5MWV5-F1
#
_entry.id   AF-A0A5N5MWV5-F1
#
_cell.length_a   1.000
_cell.length_b   1.000
_cell.length_c   1.000
_cell.angle_alpha   90.00
_cell.angle_beta   90.00
_cell.angle_gamma   90.00
#
_symmetry.space_group_name_H-M   'P 1'
#
loop_
_entity.id
_entity.type
_entity.pdbx_description
1 polymer ?
#
loop_
_entity_poly.entity_id
_entity_poly.type
_entity_poly.pdbx_seq_one_letter_code
_entity_poly.pdbx_strand_id
1 'polypeptide(L)'
;MAALYRKMKSTGGLCSGYFREQAEDDVKKQILEVRWSTHSPEQQAAEILKSLERNYDWLHWAVMVHPPVACWKEEASADGKEETEEQNSCPNLEHFISVFSEASNSNVVACHRDTPSSLDKARIHQLIVDLEWKIPNPPPEIYAAIEEDPGKARLYLANRMLKKLQEGLGTSVAIYVVPGKMEMKCNFPQASYYQYEYKHRLASGTVCIFG
;
A
#
# COMPACT_ATOMS: atom_id res chain seq x y z
N MET A 1 31.75 10.36 18.28
CA MET A 1 30.32 9.96 18.27
C MET A 1 29.73 9.79 16.86
N ALA A 2 29.87 10.75 15.93
CA ALA A 2 29.26 10.66 14.58
C ALA A 2 29.75 9.52 13.66
N ALA A 3 30.98 9.03 13.85
CA ALA A 3 31.53 7.91 13.07
C ALA A 3 30.97 6.54 13.50
N LEU A 4 30.62 6.39 14.78
CA LEU A 4 30.02 5.18 15.35
C LEU A 4 28.55 5.09 14.92
N TYR A 5 27.84 6.21 14.95
CA TYR A 5 26.48 6.33 14.42
C TYR A 5 26.41 6.05 12.90
N ARG A 6 27.40 6.52 12.12
CA ARG A 6 27.50 6.18 10.68
C ARG A 6 27.77 4.71 10.44
N LYS A 7 28.67 4.08 11.19
CA LYS A 7 28.93 2.63 11.09
C LYS A 7 27.70 1.80 11.49
N MET A 8 27.02 2.17 12.57
CA MET A 8 25.81 1.50 13.05
C MET A 8 24.65 1.64 12.05
N LYS A 9 24.50 2.81 11.42
CA LYS A 9 23.52 3.06 10.35
C LYS A 9 23.85 2.28 9.07
N SER A 10 25.13 2.13 8.71
CA SER A 10 25.53 1.32 7.55
C SER A 10 25.37 -0.19 7.78
N THR A 11 25.56 -0.68 9.01
CA THR A 11 25.25 -2.08 9.34
C THR A 11 23.74 -2.31 9.50
N GLY A 12 22.98 -1.32 9.98
CA GLY A 12 21.52 -1.40 10.07
C GLY A 12 20.84 -1.57 8.71
N GLY A 13 21.40 -1.00 7.64
CA GLY A 13 20.92 -1.19 6.27
C GLY A 13 21.15 -2.59 5.68
N LEU A 14 22.09 -3.37 6.24
CA LEU A 14 22.23 -4.80 5.89
C LEU A 14 21.25 -5.67 6.68
N CYS A 15 20.87 -5.24 7.89
CA CYS A 15 19.87 -5.91 8.71
C CYS A 15 18.43 -5.64 8.26
N SER A 16 18.15 -4.53 7.58
CA SER A 16 16.80 -4.17 7.15
C SER A 16 16.21 -5.13 6.11
N GLY A 17 17.04 -5.72 5.24
CA GLY A 17 16.62 -6.75 4.29
C GLY A 17 16.19 -8.04 4.99
N TYR A 18 17.07 -8.58 5.85
CA TYR A 18 16.79 -9.78 6.66
C TYR A 18 15.58 -9.60 7.58
N PHE A 19 15.44 -8.41 8.18
CA PHE A 19 14.29 -8.06 8.99
C PHE A 19 12.99 -8.10 8.17
N ARG A 20 13.00 -7.54 6.95
CA ARG A 20 11.81 -7.49 6.10
C ARG A 20 11.36 -8.89 5.70
N GLU A 21 12.30 -9.73 5.27
CA GLU A 21 12.02 -11.13 4.93
C GLU A 21 11.46 -11.89 6.14
N GLN A 22 12.03 -11.69 7.32
CA GLN A 22 11.56 -12.33 8.55
C GLN A 22 10.15 -11.85 8.96
N ALA A 23 9.89 -10.55 8.88
CA ALA A 23 8.58 -9.99 9.18
C ALA A 23 7.53 -10.45 8.14
N GLU A 24 7.90 -10.58 6.87
CA GLU A 24 7.05 -11.15 5.83
C GLU A 24 6.69 -12.61 6.12
N ASP A 25 7.68 -13.42 6.51
CA ASP A 25 7.46 -14.81 6.89
C ASP A 25 6.61 -14.96 8.16
N ASP A 26 6.76 -14.06 9.14
CA ASP A 26 5.93 -14.03 10.34
C ASP A 26 4.47 -13.71 10.00
N VAL A 27 4.24 -12.74 9.09
CA VAL A 27 2.89 -12.41 8.59
C VAL A 27 2.31 -13.58 7.80
N LYS A 28 3.09 -14.22 6.93
CA LYS A 28 2.66 -15.44 6.19
C LYS A 28 2.27 -16.56 7.14
N LYS A 29 3.10 -16.85 8.15
CA LYS A 29 2.80 -17.88 9.16
C LYS A 29 1.53 -17.58 9.91
N GLN A 30 1.34 -16.34 10.37
CA GLN A 30 0.10 -15.95 11.03
C GLN A 30 -1.12 -16.14 10.14
N ILE A 31 -1.03 -15.74 8.88
CA ILE A 31 -2.08 -15.89 7.87
C ILE A 31 -2.43 -17.36 7.60
N LEU A 32 -1.45 -18.27 7.65
CA LEU A 32 -1.65 -19.69 7.38
C LEU A 32 -2.04 -20.52 8.62
N GLU A 33 -1.47 -20.20 9.78
CA GLU A 33 -1.67 -20.95 11.04
C GLU A 33 -2.99 -20.59 11.72
N VAL A 34 -3.35 -19.31 11.72
CA VAL A 34 -4.66 -18.87 12.21
C VAL A 34 -5.61 -18.99 11.04
N ARG A 35 -6.61 -19.89 11.11
CA ARG A 35 -7.66 -19.98 10.08
C ARG A 35 -8.53 -18.72 10.12
N TRP A 36 -8.06 -17.65 9.47
CA TRP A 36 -8.73 -16.34 9.43
C TRP A 36 -10.06 -16.33 8.68
N SER A 37 -10.46 -17.45 8.07
CA SER A 37 -11.75 -17.63 7.40
C SER A 37 -12.96 -17.26 8.26
N THR A 38 -12.77 -17.13 9.58
CA THR A 38 -13.82 -16.84 10.56
C THR A 38 -13.74 -15.42 11.15
N HIS A 39 -12.70 -14.63 10.87
CA HIS A 39 -12.47 -13.32 11.50
C HIS A 39 -12.76 -12.19 10.52
N SER A 40 -13.28 -11.07 11.04
CA SER A 40 -13.49 -9.87 10.23
C SER A 40 -12.14 -9.27 9.79
N PRO A 41 -12.06 -8.58 8.64
CA PRO A 41 -10.82 -7.96 8.17
C PRO A 41 -10.23 -6.96 9.20
N GLU A 42 -11.08 -6.33 10.00
CA GLU A 42 -10.63 -5.49 11.11
C GLU A 42 -9.92 -6.26 12.23
N GLN A 43 -10.45 -7.44 12.60
CA GLN A 43 -9.85 -8.31 13.60
C GLN A 43 -8.52 -8.89 13.08
N GLN A 44 -8.50 -9.28 11.80
CA GLN A 44 -7.29 -9.71 11.11
C GLN A 44 -6.18 -8.66 11.20
N ALA A 45 -6.47 -7.42 10.81
CA ALA A 45 -5.50 -6.33 10.88
C ALA A 45 -5.01 -6.07 12.32
N ALA A 46 -5.89 -6.14 13.32
CA ALA A 46 -5.57 -5.85 14.71
C ALA A 46 -4.67 -6.91 15.35
N GLU A 47 -4.91 -8.19 15.07
CA GLU A 47 -4.12 -9.28 15.63
C GLU A 47 -2.73 -9.38 14.98
N ILE A 48 -2.64 -9.19 13.66
CA ILE A 48 -1.36 -9.10 12.95
C ILE A 48 -0.54 -7.93 13.49
N LEU A 49 -1.17 -6.76 13.67
CA LEU A 49 -0.51 -5.60 14.25
C LEU A 49 0.03 -5.90 15.66
N LYS A 50 -0.77 -6.52 16.54
CA LYS A 50 -0.33 -6.88 17.89
C LYS A 50 0.89 -7.80 17.89
N SER A 51 0.95 -8.75 16.95
CA SER A 51 2.11 -9.63 16.88
C SER A 51 3.34 -8.92 16.35
N LEU A 52 3.18 -8.05 15.34
CA LEU A 52 4.29 -7.25 14.81
C LEU A 52 4.83 -6.29 15.86
N GLU A 53 3.97 -5.66 16.66
CA GLU A 53 4.36 -4.83 17.81
C GLU A 53 5.13 -5.61 18.87
N ARG A 54 4.75 -6.87 19.11
CA ARG A 54 5.43 -7.72 20.10
C ARG A 54 6.81 -8.16 19.64
N ASN A 55 6.97 -8.45 18.35
CA ASN A 55 8.22 -8.95 17.79
C ASN A 55 9.17 -7.82 17.37
N TYR A 56 8.61 -6.65 17.05
CA TYR A 56 9.32 -5.51 16.44
C TYR A 56 8.82 -4.19 17.05
N ASP A 57 9.01 -4.05 18.36
CA ASP A 57 8.59 -2.90 19.19
C ASP A 57 9.31 -1.58 18.86
N TRP A 58 10.47 -1.67 18.22
CA TRP A 58 11.29 -0.55 17.77
C TRP A 58 10.83 0.07 16.44
N LEU A 59 9.71 -0.39 15.87
CA LEU A 59 9.15 0.13 14.62
C LEU A 59 7.67 0.50 14.76
N HIS A 60 7.27 1.48 13.96
CA HIS A 60 5.85 1.77 13.73
C HIS A 60 5.33 0.95 12.56
N TRP A 61 4.12 0.41 12.71
CA TRP A 61 3.47 -0.52 11.82
C TRP A 61 2.06 -0.03 11.45
N ALA A 62 1.70 -0.24 10.19
CA ALA A 62 0.35 -0.09 9.69
C ALA A 62 -0.03 -1.33 8.90
N VAL A 63 -0.99 -2.10 9.38
CA VAL A 63 -1.52 -3.30 8.73
C VAL A 63 -2.82 -2.96 8.05
N MET A 64 -2.89 -3.28 6.77
CA MET A 64 -4.02 -3.04 5.88
C MET A 64 -4.51 -4.38 5.35
N VAL A 65 -5.82 -4.60 5.42
CA VAL A 65 -6.47 -5.80 4.91
C VAL A 65 -7.55 -5.40 3.93
N HIS A 66 -7.48 -5.96 2.73
CA HIS A 66 -8.49 -5.73 1.69
C HIS A 66 -8.75 -6.99 0.87
N PRO A 67 -9.95 -7.11 0.25
CA PRO A 67 -10.23 -8.18 -0.69
C PRO A 67 -9.25 -8.16 -1.88
N PRO A 68 -9.03 -9.28 -2.56
CA PRO A 68 -8.23 -9.33 -3.77
C PRO A 68 -8.85 -8.39 -4.79
N VAL A 69 -8.05 -7.43 -5.23
CA VAL A 69 -8.41 -6.61 -6.38
C VAL A 69 -7.48 -6.98 -7.52
N ALA A 70 -8.04 -7.18 -8.71
CA ALA A 70 -7.27 -7.52 -9.90
C ALA A 70 -6.14 -6.50 -10.11
N CYS A 71 -4.93 -6.94 -10.43
CA CYS A 71 -3.83 -6.04 -10.73
C CYS A 71 -3.98 -5.53 -12.17
N TRP A 72 -3.98 -4.22 -12.38
CA TRP A 72 -3.93 -3.65 -13.72
C TRP A 72 -2.48 -3.68 -14.21
N LYS A 73 -2.18 -4.59 -15.15
CA LYS A 73 -1.05 -4.38 -16.07
C LYS A 73 -1.51 -3.34 -17.07
N GLU A 74 -0.84 -2.18 -17.11
CA GLU A 74 -0.83 -1.39 -18.33
C GLU A 74 -0.28 -2.36 -19.39
N GLU A 75 -1.10 -2.72 -20.37
CA GLU A 75 -0.64 -3.48 -21.53
C GLU A 75 0.41 -2.62 -22.21
N ALA A 76 1.67 -2.83 -21.81
CA ALA A 76 2.81 -2.51 -22.63
C ALA A 76 2.56 -3.26 -23.93
N SER A 77 2.21 -2.47 -24.95
CA SER A 77 2.22 -2.79 -26.37
C SER A 77 2.94 -4.10 -26.67
N ALA A 78 2.17 -5.05 -27.18
CA ALA A 78 2.62 -6.34 -27.66
C ALA A 78 3.80 -6.19 -28.63
N ASP A 79 5.02 -6.33 -28.13
CA ASP A 79 6.07 -6.97 -28.88
C ASP A 79 7.03 -7.70 -27.93
N GLY A 80 7.26 -8.95 -28.24
CA GLY A 80 7.75 -9.95 -27.30
C GLY A 80 9.15 -9.70 -26.77
N LYS A 81 9.33 -9.99 -25.48
CA LYS A 81 10.44 -10.80 -24.97
C LYS A 81 10.13 -11.27 -23.55
N GLU A 82 10.26 -12.58 -23.38
CA GLU A 82 10.35 -13.28 -22.11
C GLU A 82 11.44 -12.64 -21.24
N GLU A 83 11.13 -12.32 -19.98
CA GLU A 83 12.05 -12.34 -18.85
C GLU A 83 11.26 -12.02 -17.56
N THR A 84 11.15 -13.04 -16.70
CA THR A 84 11.28 -13.01 -15.23
C THR A 84 10.35 -12.13 -14.38
N GLU A 85 9.77 -12.79 -13.38
CA GLU A 85 9.18 -12.30 -12.12
C GLU A 85 9.58 -10.90 -11.64
N GLU A 86 9.11 -9.83 -12.25
CA GLU A 86 9.23 -8.48 -11.69
C GLU A 86 8.18 -7.61 -12.35
N GLN A 87 7.14 -7.21 -11.59
CA GLN A 87 6.39 -5.94 -11.70
C GLN A 87 5.06 -6.02 -10.94
N ASN A 88 5.17 -6.20 -9.61
CA ASN A 88 4.22 -5.63 -8.66
C ASN A 88 4.50 -4.12 -8.62
N SER A 89 3.73 -3.33 -9.35
CA SER A 89 3.86 -1.87 -9.38
C SER A 89 3.27 -1.23 -8.10
N CYS A 90 3.86 -1.56 -6.95
CA CYS A 90 3.76 -0.80 -5.71
C CYS A 90 5.02 0.09 -5.61
N PRO A 91 4.88 1.42 -5.41
CA PRO A 91 6.02 2.33 -5.45
C PRO A 91 6.93 2.08 -4.24
N ASN A 92 8.22 1.86 -4.50
CA ASN A 92 9.31 1.65 -3.53
C ASN A 92 8.95 0.79 -2.31
N LEU A 93 8.98 -0.52 -2.55
CA LEU A 93 8.69 -1.63 -1.63
C LEU A 93 9.61 -1.77 -0.41
N GLU A 94 10.57 -0.88 -0.15
CA GLU A 94 11.45 -1.02 1.03
C GLU A 94 10.70 -0.97 2.36
N HIS A 95 9.54 -0.29 2.39
CA HIS A 95 8.75 -0.07 3.60
C HIS A 95 7.43 -0.85 3.61
N PHE A 96 7.16 -1.65 2.58
CA PHE A 96 5.91 -2.39 2.43
C PHE A 96 6.17 -3.90 2.33
N ILE A 97 5.38 -4.66 3.07
CA ILE A 97 5.28 -6.10 3.04
C ILE A 97 3.89 -6.42 2.51
N SER A 98 3.79 -7.19 1.43
CA SER A 98 2.52 -7.57 0.82
C SER A 98 2.42 -9.09 0.81
N VAL A 99 1.43 -9.63 1.50
CA VAL A 99 1.18 -11.06 1.59
C VAL A 99 -0.23 -11.35 1.09
N PHE A 100 -0.33 -12.19 0.07
CA PHE A 100 -1.60 -12.71 -0.43
C PHE A 100 -1.95 -14.02 0.27
N SER A 101 -3.21 -14.17 0.64
CA SER A 101 -3.76 -15.39 1.21
C SER A 101 -4.85 -15.97 0.31
N GLU A 102 -4.54 -17.09 -0.35
CA GLU A 102 -5.54 -17.87 -1.09
C GLU A 102 -6.62 -18.44 -0.17
N ALA A 103 -6.25 -18.83 1.05
CA ALA A 103 -7.15 -19.46 2.02
C ALA A 103 -8.26 -18.52 2.54
N SER A 104 -7.98 -17.22 2.59
CA SER A 104 -8.92 -16.20 3.08
C SER A 104 -9.41 -15.25 1.98
N ASN A 105 -8.99 -15.46 0.72
CA ASN A 105 -9.22 -14.53 -0.40
C ASN A 105 -9.04 -13.08 0.06
N SER A 106 -7.90 -12.78 0.68
CA SER A 106 -7.60 -11.47 1.27
C SER A 106 -6.14 -11.13 1.03
N ASN A 107 -5.89 -9.86 0.74
CA ASN A 107 -4.56 -9.27 0.65
C ASN A 107 -4.27 -8.55 1.97
N VAL A 108 -3.12 -8.86 2.56
CA VAL A 108 -2.60 -8.18 3.75
C VAL A 108 -1.38 -7.39 3.34
N VAL A 109 -1.40 -6.09 3.59
CA VAL A 109 -0.26 -5.21 3.37
C VAL A 109 0.15 -4.56 4.67
N ALA A 110 1.40 -4.72 5.07
CA ALA A 110 1.98 -4.06 6.22
C ALA A 110 2.97 -2.99 5.76
N CYS A 111 2.85 -1.77 6.28
CA CYS A 111 3.82 -0.69 6.14
C CYS A 111 4.60 -0.54 7.45
N HIS A 112 5.92 -0.34 7.36
CA HIS A 112 6.78 -0.15 8.53
C HIS A 112 7.68 1.08 8.39
N ARG A 113 7.89 1.79 9.51
CA ARG A 113 8.81 2.94 9.57
C ARG A 113 9.40 3.10 10.96
N ASP A 114 10.69 3.38 11.02
CA ASP A 114 11.42 3.65 12.27
C ASP A 114 11.07 5.05 12.81
N THR A 115 11.31 6.08 12.01
CA THR A 115 10.98 7.48 12.37
C THR A 115 9.94 8.05 11.40
N PRO A 116 8.64 7.96 11.72
CA PRO A 116 7.58 8.48 10.86
C PRO A 116 7.52 10.00 10.91
N SER A 117 7.62 10.66 9.76
CA SER A 117 7.57 12.12 9.63
C SER A 117 6.14 12.65 9.56
N SER A 118 5.95 13.90 9.95
CA SER A 118 4.63 14.55 9.90
C SER A 118 4.23 14.83 8.45
N LEU A 119 2.99 14.48 8.11
CA LEU A 119 2.41 14.74 6.80
C LEU A 119 1.79 16.13 6.72
N ASP A 120 1.99 16.80 5.58
CA ASP A 120 1.25 18.01 5.23
C ASP A 120 -0.15 17.63 4.73
N LYS A 121 -1.08 17.51 5.68
CA LYS A 121 -2.47 17.15 5.40
C LYS A 121 -3.16 18.16 4.48
N ALA A 122 -2.80 19.44 4.51
CA ALA A 122 -3.40 20.45 3.65
C ALA A 122 -3.01 20.23 2.18
N ARG A 123 -1.71 20.01 1.93
CA ARG A 123 -1.21 19.68 0.59
C ARG A 123 -1.80 18.38 0.06
N ILE A 124 -1.88 17.34 0.90
CA ILE A 124 -2.50 16.06 0.54
C ILE A 124 -3.97 16.28 0.13
N HIS A 125 -4.73 17.00 0.96
CA HIS A 125 -6.14 17.24 0.69
C HIS A 125 -6.35 18.05 -0.60
N GLN A 126 -5.51 19.06 -0.85
CA GLN A 126 -5.54 19.83 -2.09
C GLN A 126 -5.29 18.96 -3.32
N LEU A 127 -4.28 18.07 -3.28
CA LEU A 127 -3.99 17.15 -4.39
C LEU A 127 -5.15 16.18 -4.65
N ILE A 128 -5.78 15.66 -3.59
CA ILE A 128 -6.93 14.76 -3.71
C ILE A 128 -8.13 15.50 -4.30
N VAL A 129 -8.45 16.70 -3.81
CA VAL A 129 -9.55 17.53 -4.35
C VAL A 129 -9.29 17.91 -5.80
N ASP A 130 -8.07 18.32 -6.14
CA ASP A 130 -7.70 18.59 -7.53
C ASP A 130 -7.91 17.35 -8.42
N LEU A 131 -7.65 16.14 -7.91
CA LEU A 131 -7.95 14.92 -8.63
C LEU A 131 -9.46 14.68 -8.74
N GLU A 132 -10.21 14.68 -7.64
CA GLU A 132 -11.65 14.40 -7.67
C GLU A 132 -12.43 15.35 -8.58
N TRP A 133 -12.02 16.62 -8.65
CA TRP A 133 -12.74 17.68 -9.37
C TRP A 133 -12.16 18.01 -10.75
N LYS A 134 -10.87 17.72 -11.00
CA LYS A 134 -10.20 17.94 -12.30
C LYS A 134 -9.75 16.63 -12.93
N ILE A 135 -10.45 15.51 -12.74
CA ILE A 135 -10.26 14.35 -13.62
C ILE A 135 -10.75 14.76 -15.01
N PRO A 136 -9.87 14.97 -16.01
CA PRO A 136 -10.34 14.99 -17.38
C PRO A 136 -10.94 13.61 -17.65
N ASN A 137 -12.06 13.63 -18.37
CA ASN A 137 -12.70 12.45 -18.93
C ASN A 137 -11.62 11.42 -19.35
N PRO A 138 -11.68 10.14 -18.90
CA PRO A 138 -10.73 9.13 -19.32
C PRO A 138 -10.54 9.12 -20.85
N PRO A 139 -9.38 8.69 -21.37
CA PRO A 139 -9.21 8.45 -22.80
C PRO A 139 -10.37 7.60 -23.37
N PRO A 140 -10.79 7.81 -24.63
CA PRO A 140 -11.90 7.07 -25.24
C PRO A 140 -11.76 5.54 -25.15
N GLU A 141 -10.53 5.04 -25.27
CA GLU A 141 -10.16 3.63 -25.10
C GLU A 141 -10.52 3.10 -23.71
N ILE A 142 -10.36 3.95 -22.69
CA ILE A 142 -10.70 3.61 -21.31
C ILE A 142 -12.21 3.69 -21.11
N TYR A 143 -12.93 4.61 -21.75
CA TYR A 143 -14.39 4.59 -21.73
C TYR A 143 -14.98 3.33 -22.35
N ALA A 144 -14.47 2.90 -23.51
CA ALA A 144 -14.89 1.65 -24.14
C ALA A 144 -14.61 0.44 -23.24
N ALA A 145 -13.42 0.39 -22.62
CA ALA A 145 -13.07 -0.66 -21.67
C ALA A 145 -13.87 -0.61 -20.35
N ILE A 146 -14.34 0.59 -19.94
CA ILE A 146 -15.24 0.78 -18.77
C ILE A 146 -16.64 0.25 -19.07
N GLU A 147 -17.15 0.43 -20.29
CA GLU A 147 -18.43 -0.15 -20.71
C GLU A 147 -18.35 -1.68 -20.78
N GLU A 148 -17.19 -2.23 -21.13
CA GLU A 148 -16.96 -3.68 -21.18
C GLU A 148 -16.71 -4.32 -19.80
N ASP A 149 -15.95 -3.67 -18.90
CA ASP A 149 -15.67 -4.17 -17.56
C ASP A 149 -15.55 -3.04 -16.51
N PRO A 150 -16.47 -2.94 -15.53
CA PRO A 150 -16.39 -1.93 -14.47
C PRO A 150 -15.18 -2.13 -13.54
N GLY A 151 -14.55 -3.30 -13.49
CA GLY A 151 -13.34 -3.56 -12.71
C GLY A 151 -12.14 -2.77 -13.23
N LYS A 152 -12.03 -2.65 -14.56
CA LYS A 152 -11.01 -1.86 -15.27
C LYS A 152 -11.07 -0.37 -14.89
N ALA A 153 -12.28 0.19 -14.80
CA ALA A 153 -12.52 1.57 -14.37
C ALA A 153 -11.88 1.90 -13.01
N ARG A 154 -12.07 0.98 -12.06
CA ARG A 154 -11.66 1.17 -10.67
C ARG A 154 -10.15 1.19 -10.53
N LEU A 155 -9.48 0.29 -11.24
CA LEU A 155 -8.02 0.17 -11.23
C LEU A 155 -7.33 1.35 -11.91
N TYR A 156 -7.85 1.78 -13.07
CA TYR A 156 -7.31 2.94 -13.76
C TYR A 156 -7.31 4.19 -12.86
N LEU A 157 -8.42 4.44 -12.15
CA LEU A 157 -8.51 5.56 -11.22
C LEU A 157 -7.56 5.42 -10.03
N ALA A 158 -7.45 4.22 -9.44
CA ALA A 158 -6.51 3.96 -8.35
C ALA A 158 -5.06 4.24 -8.75
N ASN A 159 -4.62 3.74 -9.91
CA ASN A 159 -3.26 3.96 -10.43
C ASN A 159 -3.00 5.44 -10.75
N ARG A 160 -3.99 6.15 -11.31
CA ARG A 160 -3.86 7.57 -11.61
C ARG A 160 -3.75 8.41 -10.34
N MET A 161 -4.52 8.09 -9.30
CA MET A 161 -4.39 8.73 -7.99
C MET A 161 -3.01 8.48 -7.38
N LEU A 162 -2.54 7.24 -7.41
CA LEU A 162 -1.22 6.85 -6.92
C LEU A 162 -0.12 7.68 -7.60
N LYS A 163 -0.10 7.73 -8.93
CA LYS A 163 0.90 8.47 -9.70
C LYS A 163 0.91 9.96 -9.36
N LYS A 164 -0.26 10.59 -9.27
CA LYS A 164 -0.38 12.02 -8.97
C LYS A 164 0.01 12.38 -7.54
N LEU A 165 -0.34 11.54 -6.58
CA LEU A 165 0.09 11.72 -5.19
C LEU A 165 1.60 11.50 -5.06
N GLN A 166 2.17 10.54 -5.78
CA GLN A 166 3.61 10.30 -5.78
C GLN A 166 4.38 11.47 -6.43
N GLU A 167 3.90 11.98 -7.57
CA GLU A 167 4.42 13.22 -8.19
C GLU A 167 4.30 14.43 -7.25
N GLY A 168 3.18 14.53 -6.53
CA GLY A 168 2.84 15.67 -5.69
C GLY A 168 3.48 15.67 -4.30
N LEU A 169 3.80 14.52 -3.72
CA LEU A 169 4.34 14.37 -2.35
C LEU A 169 5.81 13.93 -2.33
N GLY A 170 6.33 13.40 -3.44
CA GLY A 170 7.71 12.94 -3.56
C GLY A 170 7.94 11.55 -2.95
N THR A 171 9.18 11.07 -3.01
CA THR A 171 9.60 9.72 -2.60
C THR A 171 9.77 9.54 -1.09
N SER A 172 9.66 10.60 -0.29
CA SER A 172 9.80 10.54 1.18
C SER A 172 8.57 9.99 1.89
N VAL A 173 7.48 9.80 1.16
CA VAL A 173 6.17 9.39 1.67
C VAL A 173 5.78 8.05 1.04
N ALA A 174 5.35 7.11 1.87
CA ALA A 174 4.83 5.83 1.45
C ALA A 174 3.34 6.00 1.10
N ILE A 175 2.92 5.60 -0.10
CA ILE A 175 1.54 5.77 -0.58
C ILE A 175 1.00 4.40 -1.00
N TYR A 176 -0.18 4.06 -0.48
CA TYR A 176 -0.89 2.84 -0.81
C TYR A 176 -2.32 3.17 -1.26
N VAL A 177 -2.72 2.68 -2.42
CA VAL A 177 -4.04 2.97 -3.00
C VAL A 177 -4.71 1.67 -3.40
N VAL A 178 -5.93 1.45 -2.91
CA VAL A 178 -6.73 0.27 -3.23
C VAL A 178 -8.06 0.70 -3.86
N PRO A 179 -8.42 0.14 -5.02
CA PRO A 179 -9.77 0.25 -5.56
C PRO A 179 -10.77 -0.54 -4.71
N GLY A 180 -11.34 0.12 -3.71
CA GLY A 180 -12.39 -0.43 -2.85
C GLY A 180 -12.26 0.02 -1.41
N LYS A 181 -13.05 -0.62 -0.54
CA LYS A 181 -12.90 -0.46 0.91
C LYS A 181 -11.71 -1.28 1.39
N MET A 182 -10.96 -0.70 2.31
CA MET A 182 -9.81 -1.33 2.96
C MET A 182 -9.88 -1.01 4.44
N GLU A 183 -9.64 -2.03 5.27
CA GLU A 183 -9.54 -1.87 6.71
C GLU A 183 -8.08 -1.70 7.09
N MET A 184 -7.79 -0.72 7.95
CA MET A 184 -6.43 -0.42 8.41
C MET A 184 -6.38 -0.33 9.94
N LYS A 185 -5.35 -0.93 10.52
CA LYS A 185 -4.94 -0.73 11.91
C LYS A 185 -3.48 -0.32 11.92
N CYS A 186 -3.15 0.73 12.66
CA CYS A 186 -1.77 1.23 12.74
C CYS A 186 -1.47 1.80 14.12
N ASN A 187 -0.18 1.85 14.45
CA ASN A 187 0.35 2.53 15.63
C ASN A 187 1.19 3.77 15.25
N PHE A 188 1.07 4.22 14.00
CA PHE A 188 1.68 5.46 13.56
C PHE A 188 1.10 6.65 14.33
N PRO A 189 1.91 7.68 14.65
CA PRO A 189 1.39 8.93 15.17
C PRO A 189 0.34 9.53 14.22
N GLN A 190 -0.73 10.11 14.77
CA GLN A 190 -1.84 10.67 13.95
C GLN A 190 -1.39 11.77 12.98
N ALA A 191 -0.25 12.42 13.24
CA ALA A 191 0.36 13.40 12.35
C ALA A 191 1.09 12.77 11.16
N SER A 192 1.45 11.49 11.25
CA SER A 192 2.31 10.79 10.29
C SER A 192 1.57 9.81 9.39
N TYR A 193 0.25 9.71 9.50
CA TYR A 193 -0.56 8.98 8.53
C TYR A 193 -1.81 9.75 8.11
N TYR A 194 -2.31 9.43 6.93
CA TYR A 194 -3.56 9.95 6.40
C TYR A 194 -4.29 8.85 5.63
N GLN A 195 -5.54 8.59 6.02
CA GLN A 195 -6.43 7.66 5.33
C GLN A 195 -7.60 8.44 4.75
N TYR A 196 -7.92 8.17 3.49
CA TYR A 196 -8.98 8.86 2.77
C TYR A 196 -9.74 7.91 1.85
N GLU A 197 -11.08 7.89 1.98
CA GLU A 197 -11.96 7.23 1.01
C GLU A 197 -12.35 8.22 -0.08
N TYR A 198 -11.93 7.96 -1.31
CA TYR A 198 -12.29 8.80 -2.46
C TYR A 198 -13.53 8.23 -3.16
N LYS A 199 -14.39 9.13 -3.63
CA LYS A 199 -15.61 8.77 -4.37
C LYS A 199 -15.65 9.57 -5.66
N HIS A 200 -15.39 8.89 -6.76
CA HIS A 200 -15.53 9.44 -8.10
C HIS A 200 -16.77 8.88 -8.79
N ARG A 201 -17.29 9.60 -9.80
CA ARG A 201 -18.46 9.18 -10.60
C ARG A 201 -18.33 7.77 -11.18
N LEU A 202 -17.10 7.34 -11.49
CA LEU A 202 -16.82 6.05 -12.12
C LEU A 202 -16.39 4.95 -11.13
N ALA A 203 -15.80 5.30 -9.99
CA ALA A 203 -15.29 4.34 -9.01
C ALA A 203 -15.07 4.99 -7.64
N SER A 204 -14.99 4.15 -6.60
CA SER A 204 -14.55 4.52 -5.27
C SER A 204 -13.34 3.70 -4.85
N GLY A 205 -12.52 4.24 -3.97
CA GLY A 205 -11.42 3.49 -3.36
C GLY A 205 -10.90 4.14 -2.09
N THR A 206 -9.83 3.58 -1.56
CA THR A 206 -9.18 4.03 -0.32
C THR A 206 -7.71 4.35 -0.61
N VAL A 207 -7.26 5.50 -0.13
CA VAL A 207 -5.88 5.96 -0.19
C VAL A 207 -5.33 6.03 1.23
N CYS A 208 -4.20 5.40 1.47
CA CYS A 208 -3.41 5.54 2.68
C CYS A 208 -2.05 6.15 2.37
N ILE A 209 -1.65 7.12 3.18
CA ILE A 209 -0.41 7.87 3.03
C ILE A 209 0.32 7.84 4.37
N PHE A 210 1.60 7.46 4.34
CA PHE A 210 2.46 7.28 5.51
C PHE A 210 3.72 8.12 5.39
N GLY A 211 3.91 9.03 6.34
CA GLY A 211 5.03 9.96 6.44
C GLY A 211 6.16 9.45 7.30
#